data_AF-A0A4R4D0M2-F1
#
_entry.id   AF-A0A4R4D0M2-F1
#
_cell.length_a   1.000
_cell.length_b   1.000
_cell.length_c   1.000
_cell.angle_alpha   90.00
_cell.angle_beta   90.00
_cell.angle_gamma   90.00
#
_symmetry.space_group_name_H-M   'P 1'
#
loop_
_entity.id
_entity.type
_entity.pdbx_description
1 polymer ?
#
loop_
_entity_poly.entity_id
_entity_poly.type
_entity_poly.pdbx_seq_one_letter_code
_entity_poly.pdbx_strand_id
1 'polypeptide(L)'
;MAYVTARFMEEQENALNGVVDEVQLQELYNQISHLAGESMMKDLNRRLKQRFLIAPLAAVFAQGLTDDLLCRLTARDHETSRQMFQLLIDRLPDTP
;
A
#
# COMPACT_ATOMS: atom_id res chain seq x y z
N MET A 1 3.68 -14.23 -7.50
CA MET A 1 2.83 -13.33 -6.70
C MET A 1 3.39 -13.10 -5.30
N ALA A 2 3.51 -14.11 -4.44
CA ALA A 2 3.99 -13.94 -3.06
C ALA A 2 5.33 -13.19 -2.91
N TYR A 3 6.32 -13.50 -3.76
CA TYR A 3 7.63 -12.82 -3.75
C TYR A 3 7.57 -11.33 -4.11
N VAL A 4 6.76 -10.97 -5.11
CA VAL A 4 6.60 -9.58 -5.56
C VAL A 4 5.83 -8.76 -4.52
N THR A 5 4.81 -9.37 -3.92
CA THR A 5 4.06 -8.76 -2.81
C THR A 5 4.96 -8.53 -1.60
N ALA A 6 5.82 -9.50 -1.25
CA ALA A 6 6.77 -9.35 -0.15
C ALA A 6 7.76 -8.20 -0.38
N ARG A 7 8.32 -8.11 -1.60
CA ARG A 7 9.26 -7.03 -1.95
C ARG A 7 8.62 -5.65 -1.93
N PHE A 8 7.39 -5.53 -2.42
CA PHE A 8 6.65 -4.27 -2.36
C PHE A 8 6.30 -3.86 -0.92
N MET A 9 5.96 -4.82 -0.05
CA MET A 9 5.75 -4.55 1.37
C MET A 9 7.04 -4.09 2.05
N GLU A 10 8.18 -4.72 1.75
CA GLU A 10 9.50 -4.34 2.28
C GLU A 10 9.93 -2.94 1.79
N GLU A 11 9.70 -2.60 0.52
CA GLU A 11 9.97 -1.26 -0.03
C GLU A 11 9.11 -0.18 0.67
N GLN A 12 7.83 -0.46 0.93
CA GLN A 12 6.92 0.46 1.63
C GLN A 12 7.23 0.57 3.13
N GLU A 13 7.60 -0.53 3.78
CA GLU A 13 8.01 -0.56 5.19
C GLU A 13 9.29 0.25 5.40
N ASN A 14 10.27 0.11 4.50
CA ASN A 14 11.48 0.93 4.50
C ASN A 14 11.19 2.43 4.25
N ALA A 15 10.25 2.75 3.36
CA ALA A 15 9.85 4.13 3.10
C ALA A 15 9.15 4.77 4.32
N LEU A 16 8.36 4.00 5.06
CA LEU A 16 7.67 4.46 6.28
C LEU A 16 8.63 4.60 7.47
N ASN A 17 9.58 3.67 7.62
CA ASN A 17 10.60 3.70 8.68
C ASN A 17 11.53 4.92 8.57
N GLY A 18 11.70 5.49 7.38
CA GLY A 18 12.46 6.74 7.20
C GLY A 18 11.69 8.02 7.58
N VAL A 19 10.36 7.95 7.72
CA VAL A 19 9.49 9.11 7.93
C VAL A 19 8.93 9.16 9.37
N VAL A 20 8.84 8.01 10.03
CA VAL A 20 8.24 7.87 11.36
C VAL A 20 9.24 7.19 12.30
N ASP A 21 9.72 7.93 13.29
CA ASP A 21 10.50 7.36 14.38
C ASP A 21 9.59 6.53 15.29
N GLU A 22 9.59 5.22 15.08
CA GLU A 22 8.77 4.26 15.80
C GLU A 22 9.04 4.30 17.31
N VAL A 23 10.28 4.58 17.73
CA VAL A 23 10.66 4.69 19.14
C VAL A 23 10.00 5.92 19.75
N GLN A 24 10.08 7.06 19.07
CA GLN A 24 9.45 8.30 19.53
C GLN A 24 7.91 8.18 19.57
N LEU A 25 7.32 7.49 18.59
CA LEU A 25 5.88 7.25 18.56
C LEU A 25 5.43 6.36 19.74
N GLN A 26 6.22 5.35 20.07
CA GLN A 26 5.96 4.45 21.19
C GLN A 26 6.10 5.17 22.53
N GLU A 27 7.08 6.05 22.69
CA GLU A 27 7.23 6.88 23.89
C GLU A 27 6.03 7.82 24.08
N LEU A 28 5.60 8.50 23.01
CA LEU A 28 4.40 9.34 23.03
C LEU A 28 3.15 8.53 23.38
N TYR A 29 2.98 7.34 22.81
CA TYR A 29 1.87 6.44 23.16
C TYR A 29 1.88 6.11 24.65
N ASN A 30 3.04 5.78 25.21
CA ASN A 30 3.19 5.43 26.62
C ASN A 30 2.89 6.63 27.54
N GLN A 31 3.37 7.83 27.19
CA GLN A 31 3.11 9.05 27.95
C GLN A 31 1.63 9.40 27.96
N ILE A 32 0.97 9.37 26.80
CA ILE A 32 -0.46 9.66 26.70
C ILE A 32 -1.26 8.57 27.42
N SER A 33 -0.89 7.29 27.29
CA SER A 33 -1.54 6.17 28.01
C SER A 33 -1.42 6.30 29.52
N HIS A 34 -0.28 6.80 30.01
CA HIS A 34 -0.08 7.02 31.44
C HIS A 34 -0.98 8.15 31.98
N LEU A 35 -1.19 9.21 31.19
CA LEU A 35 -2.00 10.37 31.57
C LEU A 35 -3.51 10.14 31.40
N ALA A 36 -3.91 9.48 30.31
CA ALA A 36 -5.31 9.31 29.91
C ALA A 36 -5.91 7.94 30.30
N GLY A 37 -5.06 6.98 30.67
CA GLY A 37 -5.43 5.58 30.90
C GLY A 37 -5.36 4.75 29.61
N GLU A 38 -4.87 3.51 29.75
CA GLU A 38 -4.62 2.61 28.62
C GLU A 38 -5.90 2.24 27.85
N SER A 39 -7.05 2.17 28.53
CA SER A 39 -8.35 1.88 27.89
C SER A 39 -8.76 2.99 26.91
N MET A 40 -8.54 4.25 27.27
CA MET A 40 -8.84 5.41 26.43
C MET A 40 -7.92 5.48 25.22
N MET A 41 -6.64 5.11 25.38
CA MET A 41 -5.69 5.03 24.27
C MET A 41 -5.99 3.88 23.30
N LYS A 42 -6.41 2.72 23.80
CA LYS A 42 -6.90 1.62 22.95
C LYS A 42 -8.13 2.03 22.15
N ASP A 43 -9.06 2.74 22.78
CA ASP A 43 -10.26 3.25 22.12
C ASP A 43 -9.94 4.34 21.07
N LEU A 44 -9.00 5.24 21.36
CA LEU A 44 -8.51 6.23 20.40
C LEU A 44 -7.86 5.54 19.19
N ASN A 45 -6.96 4.58 19.42
CA ASN A 45 -6.29 3.85 18.35
C ASN A 45 -7.29 3.05 17.50
N ARG A 46 -8.30 2.43 18.14
CA ARG A 46 -9.42 1.78 17.43
C ARG A 46 -10.17 2.76 16.54
N ARG A 47 -10.52 3.94 17.07
CA ARG A 47 -11.24 4.98 16.31
C ARG A 47 -10.39 5.57 15.18
N LEU A 48 -9.09 5.77 15.39
CA LEU A 48 -8.16 6.22 14.36
C LEU A 48 -8.07 5.19 13.24
N LYS A 49 -7.87 3.90 13.56
CA LYS A 49 -7.90 2.82 12.57
C LYS A 49 -9.22 2.79 11.79
N GLN A 50 -10.36 2.89 12.48
CA GLN A 50 -11.69 2.93 11.84
C GLN A 50 -11.93 4.18 10.99
N ARG A 51 -11.30 5.31 11.32
CA ARG A 51 -11.54 6.60 10.65
C ARG A 51 -10.55 6.89 9.53
N PHE A 52 -9.33 6.35 9.61
CA PHE A 52 -8.31 6.46 8.56
C PHE A 52 -8.36 5.28 7.57
N LEU A 53 -8.88 4.11 7.97
CA LEU A 53 -9.28 3.04 7.04
C LEU A 53 -10.76 3.24 6.66
N ILE A 54 -11.05 4.28 5.88
CA ILE A 54 -12.41 4.54 5.34
C ILE A 54 -12.88 3.36 4.46
N ALA A 55 -11.93 2.62 3.88
CA ALA A 55 -12.16 1.38 3.17
C ALA A 55 -11.40 0.22 3.83
N PRO A 56 -11.91 -1.02 3.77
CA PRO A 56 -11.18 -2.21 4.21
C PRO A 56 -9.77 -2.24 3.62
N LEU A 57 -8.75 -2.63 4.41
CA LEU A 57 -7.35 -2.67 3.94
C LEU A 57 -7.18 -3.47 2.64
N ALA A 58 -7.94 -4.55 2.48
CA ALA A 58 -7.97 -5.34 1.25
C ALA A 58 -8.52 -4.54 0.04
N ALA A 59 -9.51 -3.69 0.25
CA ALA A 59 -10.07 -2.82 -0.79
C ALA A 59 -9.09 -1.70 -1.17
N VAL A 60 -8.43 -1.07 -0.18
CA VAL A 60 -7.37 -0.07 -0.43
C VAL A 60 -6.19 -0.68 -1.18
N PHE A 61 -5.75 -1.86 -0.76
CA PHE A 61 -4.69 -2.60 -1.45
C PHE A 61 -5.09 -2.99 -2.89
N ALA A 62 -6.29 -3.53 -3.08
CA ALA A 62 -6.79 -3.88 -4.40
C ALA A 62 -6.90 -2.67 -5.33
N GLN A 63 -7.31 -1.52 -4.79
CA GLN A 63 -7.42 -0.27 -5.53
C GLN A 63 -6.03 0.26 -5.91
N GLY A 64 -5.08 0.33 -4.96
CA GLY A 64 -3.71 0.75 -5.25
C GLY A 64 -2.97 -0.19 -6.22
N LEU A 65 -3.16 -1.51 -6.07
CA LEU A 65 -2.62 -2.50 -7.01
C LEU A 65 -3.22 -2.33 -8.41
N THR A 66 -4.54 -2.11 -8.49
CA THR A 66 -5.23 -1.91 -9.76
C THR A 66 -4.73 -0.63 -10.43
N ASP A 67 -4.59 0.47 -9.69
CA ASP A 67 -4.11 1.75 -10.21
C ASP A 67 -2.67 1.66 -10.75
N ASP A 68 -1.76 1.01 -10.02
CA ASP A 68 -0.38 0.78 -10.48
C ASP A 68 -0.35 -0.12 -11.73
N LEU A 69 -1.12 -1.20 -11.75
CA LEU A 69 -1.18 -2.12 -12.89
C LEU A 69 -1.75 -1.41 -14.12
N LEU A 70 -2.79 -0.60 -13.94
CA LEU A 70 -3.45 0.14 -15.01
C LEU A 70 -2.53 1.23 -15.56
N CYS A 71 -1.77 1.92 -14.71
CA CYS A 71 -0.72 2.86 -15.16
C CYS A 71 0.34 2.17 -16.03
N ARG A 72 0.84 1.01 -15.59
CA ARG A 72 1.88 0.26 -16.34
C ARG A 72 1.36 -0.31 -17.66
N LEU A 73 0.13 -0.82 -17.66
CA LEU A 73 -0.48 -1.44 -18.84
C LEU A 73 -0.91 -0.41 -19.90
N THR A 74 -1.34 0.78 -19.45
CA THR A 74 -1.75 1.86 -20.35
C THR A 74 -0.60 2.77 -20.76
N ALA A 75 0.58 2.66 -20.11
CA ALA A 75 1.80 3.32 -20.53
C ALA A 75 2.09 3.03 -21.99
N ARG A 76 2.50 4.06 -22.74
CA ARG A 76 2.91 3.90 -24.13
C ARG A 76 4.37 3.53 -24.18
N ASP A 77 4.65 2.48 -24.95
CA ASP A 77 6.00 2.17 -25.36
C ASP A 77 6.54 3.28 -26.28
N HIS A 78 7.77 3.72 -26.01
CA HIS A 78 8.38 4.84 -26.71
C HIS A 78 8.79 4.50 -28.14
N GLU A 79 9.05 3.22 -28.43
CA GLU A 79 9.53 2.77 -29.74
C GLU A 79 8.37 2.54 -30.72
N THR A 80 7.27 1.97 -30.23
CA THR A 80 6.11 1.60 -31.06
C THR A 80 4.92 2.54 -30.93
N SER A 81 4.92 3.44 -29.94
CA SER A 81 3.79 4.30 -29.53
C SER A 81 2.50 3.54 -29.14
N ARG A 82 2.60 2.22 -28.97
CA ARG A 82 1.48 1.34 -28.55
C ARG A 82 1.45 1.22 -27.04
N GLN A 83 0.28 0.88 -26.49
CA GLN A 83 0.19 0.63 -25.06
C GLN A 83 0.89 -0.69 -24.70
N MET A 84 1.53 -0.75 -23.54
CA MET A 84 2.20 -1.97 -23.05
C MET A 84 1.26 -3.18 -23.05
N PHE A 85 -0.02 -2.99 -22.72
CA PHE A 85 -1.03 -4.04 -22.82
C PHE A 85 -1.19 -4.59 -24.25
N GLN A 86 -1.23 -3.72 -25.26
CA GLN A 86 -1.36 -4.15 -26.66
C GLN A 86 -0.15 -4.98 -27.08
N LEU A 87 1.05 -4.57 -26.69
CA LEU A 87 2.28 -5.31 -26.97
C LEU A 87 2.32 -6.68 -26.28
N LEU A 88 1.72 -6.81 -25.10
CA LEU A 88 1.61 -8.09 -24.40
C LEU A 88 0.60 -9.03 -25.07
N ILE A 89 -0.54 -8.51 -25.51
CA ILE A 89 -1.57 -9.29 -26.21
C ILE A 89 -1.08 -9.71 -27.61
N ASP A 90 -0.46 -8.81 -28.36
CA ASP A 90 0.10 -9.07 -29.69
C ASP A 90 1.20 -10.16 -29.68
N ARG A 91 1.77 -10.46 -28.50
CA ARG A 91 2.79 -11.50 -28.29
C ARG A 91 2.24 -12.82 -27.77
N LEU A 92 0.95 -12.89 -27.45
CA LEU A 92 0.34 -14.18 -27.11
C LEU A 92 0.20 -15.01 -28.39
N PRO A 93 0.59 -16.28 -28.37
CA PRO A 93 0.38 -17.15 -29.52
C PRO A 93 -1.12 -17.28 -29.79
N ASP A 94 -1.53 -17.18 -31.04
CA ASP A 94 -2.89 -17.53 -31.47
C ASP A 94 -3.14 -18.99 -31.07
N THR A 95 -3.85 -19.21 -29.96
CA THR A 95 -4.34 -20.53 -29.63
C THR A 95 -5.47 -20.88 -30.59
N PRO A 96 -5.40 -22.01 -31.32
CA PRO A 96 -6.45 -22.46 -32.21
C PRO A 96 -7.74 -22.84 -31.46
#